data_AF-X1ML18-F1
#
_entry.id   AF-X1ML18-F1
#
_cell.length_a   1.000
_cell.length_b   1.000
_cell.length_c   1.000
_cell.angle_alpha   90.00
_cell.angle_beta   90.00
_cell.angle_gamma   90.00
#
_symmetry.space_group_name_H-M   'P 1'
#
loop_
_entity.id
_entity.type
_entity.pdbx_description
1 polymer ?
#
loop_
_entity_poly.entity_id
_entity_poly.type
_entity_poly.pdbx_seq_one_letter_code
_entity_poly.pdbx_strand_id
1 'polypeptide(L)'
;MYKLLIRKIFGTKNKRDLKKLQPYAAAINKLEPQIQKLSDDQLRAKTAEFKEKLGQGATLDDLLIETFAVVREVGKRTINMRPFDVQLMGGVVLHQGKIAEMKTGEGKTLVATLPAYLNALEGNGVHIVTVNDYLAKRDTEWMGKNTNP
;
A
#
# COMPACT_ATOMS: atom_id res chain seq x y z
N MET A 1 -26.11 -29.97 6.66
CA MET A 1 -24.97 -30.74 6.12
C MET A 1 -24.45 -30.21 4.77
N TYR A 2 -25.30 -29.95 3.77
CA TYR A 2 -24.88 -29.56 2.40
C TYR A 2 -24.16 -28.20 2.27
N LYS A 3 -24.55 -27.17 3.03
CA LYS A 3 -23.93 -25.81 2.98
C LYS A 3 -22.44 -25.80 3.37
N LEU A 4 -22.00 -26.71 4.24
CA LEU A 4 -20.60 -26.81 4.69
C LEU A 4 -19.71 -27.46 3.62
N LEU A 5 -20.21 -28.45 2.89
CA LEU A 5 -19.48 -29.09 1.79
C LEU A 5 -19.30 -28.15 0.59
N ILE A 6 -20.35 -27.40 0.20
CA ILE A 6 -20.30 -26.47 -0.93
C ILE A 6 -19.30 -25.32 -0.65
N ARG A 7 -19.25 -24.79 0.58
CA ARG A 7 -18.25 -23.78 0.99
C ARG A 7 -16.80 -24.31 0.97
N LYS A 8 -16.60 -25.61 1.20
CA LYS A 8 -15.27 -26.25 1.20
C LYS A 8 -14.72 -26.41 -0.23
N ILE A 9 -15.59 -26.68 -1.20
CA ILE A 9 -15.23 -26.89 -2.61
C ILE A 9 -15.12 -25.57 -3.39
N PHE A 10 -15.99 -24.59 -3.10
CA PHE A 10 -16.05 -23.32 -3.83
C PHE A 10 -15.30 -22.16 -3.16
N GLY A 11 -14.72 -22.37 -1.98
CA GLY A 11 -14.07 -21.34 -1.18
C GLY A 11 -15.06 -20.32 -0.59
N THR A 12 -14.66 -19.62 0.47
CA THR A 12 -15.43 -18.48 0.99
C THR A 12 -15.23 -17.28 0.07
N LYS A 13 -16.19 -16.33 0.08
CA LYS A 13 -16.07 -15.04 -0.63
C LYS A 13 -14.71 -14.38 -0.34
N ASN A 14 -14.32 -14.33 0.94
CA ASN A 14 -13.02 -13.81 1.36
C ASN A 14 -11.83 -14.54 0.72
N LYS A 15 -11.83 -15.87 0.62
CA LYS A 15 -10.73 -16.60 -0.04
C LYS A 15 -10.61 -16.24 -1.52
N ARG A 16 -11.73 -16.03 -2.20
CA ARG A 16 -11.74 -15.61 -3.62
C ARG A 16 -11.24 -14.18 -3.78
N ASP A 17 -11.67 -13.28 -2.91
CA ASP A 17 -11.24 -11.88 -2.94
C ASP A 17 -9.74 -11.77 -2.64
N LEU A 18 -9.23 -12.51 -1.65
CA LEU A 18 -7.78 -12.60 -1.39
C LEU A 18 -7.01 -13.16 -2.59
N LYS A 19 -7.55 -14.18 -3.28
CA LYS A 19 -6.93 -14.73 -4.49
C LYS A 19 -6.80 -13.70 -5.61
N LYS A 20 -7.71 -12.73 -5.71
CA LYS A 20 -7.63 -11.61 -6.66
C LYS A 20 -6.59 -10.55 -6.27
N LEU A 21 -6.23 -10.47 -5.00
CA LEU A 21 -5.23 -9.51 -4.50
C LEU A 21 -3.80 -10.05 -4.58
N GLN A 22 -3.62 -11.37 -4.53
CA GLN A 22 -2.31 -12.03 -4.65
C GLN A 22 -1.48 -11.58 -5.87
N PRO A 23 -2.06 -11.42 -7.08
CA PRO A 23 -1.32 -10.90 -8.23
C PRO A 23 -0.71 -9.51 -8.01
N TYR A 24 -1.37 -8.62 -7.26
CA TYR A 24 -0.82 -7.30 -6.94
C TYR A 24 0.42 -7.41 -6.07
N ALA A 25 0.33 -8.18 -4.96
CA ALA A 25 1.47 -8.40 -4.07
C ALA A 25 2.64 -9.06 -4.83
N ALA A 26 2.37 -10.05 -5.67
CA ALA A 26 3.38 -10.70 -6.50
C ALA A 26 4.06 -9.72 -7.49
N ALA A 27 3.29 -8.86 -8.15
CA ALA A 27 3.83 -7.86 -9.06
C ALA A 27 4.68 -6.80 -8.33
N ILE A 28 4.26 -6.36 -7.14
CA ILE A 28 5.05 -5.45 -6.28
C ILE A 28 6.35 -6.12 -5.80
N ASN A 29 6.29 -7.41 -5.41
CA ASN A 29 7.47 -8.20 -5.04
C ASN A 29 8.45 -8.35 -6.20
N LYS A 30 7.96 -8.51 -7.43
CA LYS A 30 8.81 -8.62 -8.62
C LYS A 30 9.65 -7.37 -8.89
N LEU A 31 9.18 -6.19 -8.47
CA LEU A 31 9.93 -4.94 -8.60
C LEU A 31 10.99 -4.73 -7.50
N GLU A 32 10.93 -5.50 -6.40
CA GLU A 32 11.85 -5.32 -5.25
C GLU A 32 13.32 -5.29 -5.64
N PRO A 33 13.85 -6.23 -6.44
CA PRO A 33 15.28 -6.25 -6.75
C PRO A 33 15.74 -5.05 -7.59
N GLN A 34 14.81 -4.39 -8.28
CA GLN A 34 15.10 -3.19 -9.08
C GLN A 34 15.06 -1.94 -8.18
N ILE A 35 14.00 -1.82 -7.37
CA ILE A 35 13.82 -0.69 -6.45
C ILE A 35 14.90 -0.67 -5.36
N GLN A 36 15.32 -1.83 -4.86
CA GLN A 36 16.38 -1.95 -3.84
C GLN A 36 17.73 -1.37 -4.32
N LYS A 37 17.99 -1.38 -5.63
CA LYS A 37 19.23 -0.84 -6.21
C LYS A 37 19.25 0.69 -6.30
N LEU A 38 18.10 1.34 -6.14
CA LEU A 38 18.00 2.79 -6.21
C LEU A 38 18.65 3.41 -4.97
N SER A 39 19.37 4.51 -5.17
CA SER A 39 19.80 5.39 -4.07
C SER A 39 18.60 6.09 -3.44
N ASP A 40 18.81 6.70 -2.27
CA ASP A 40 17.74 7.46 -1.62
C ASP A 40 17.26 8.62 -2.50
N ASP A 41 18.17 9.33 -3.18
CA ASP A 41 17.82 10.42 -4.10
C ASP A 41 17.05 9.93 -5.33
N GLN A 42 17.40 8.74 -5.86
CA GLN A 42 16.63 8.11 -6.92
C GLN A 42 15.23 7.71 -6.46
N LEU A 43 15.08 7.24 -5.21
CA LEU A 43 13.76 6.96 -4.63
C LEU A 43 12.91 8.22 -4.48
N ARG A 44 13.48 9.37 -4.07
CA ARG A 44 12.74 10.65 -4.04
C ARG A 44 12.29 11.08 -5.43
N ALA A 45 13.20 10.95 -6.41
CA ALA A 45 12.95 11.35 -7.79
C ALA A 45 11.76 10.60 -8.42
N LYS A 46 11.46 9.37 -7.96
CA LYS A 46 10.25 8.63 -8.38
C LYS A 46 8.97 9.43 -8.19
N THR A 47 8.87 10.28 -7.17
CA THR A 47 7.69 11.12 -6.95
C THR A 47 7.44 12.06 -8.13
N ALA A 48 8.50 12.69 -8.66
CA ALA A 48 8.38 13.57 -9.82
C ALA A 48 8.02 12.78 -11.08
N GLU A 49 8.66 11.62 -11.28
CA GLU A 49 8.33 10.72 -12.40
C GLU A 49 6.86 10.26 -12.37
N PHE A 50 6.32 9.93 -11.19
CA PHE A 50 4.92 9.53 -11.05
C PHE A 50 3.96 10.68 -11.38
N LYS A 51 4.25 11.89 -10.90
CA LYS A 51 3.45 13.08 -11.23
C LYS A 51 3.50 13.42 -12.70
N GLU A 52 4.65 13.24 -13.35
CA GLU A 52 4.79 13.40 -14.79
C GLU A 52 3.94 12.38 -15.55
N LYS A 53 3.99 11.09 -15.18
CA LYS A 53 3.13 10.05 -15.77
C LYS A 53 1.63 10.38 -15.62
N LEU A 54 1.20 10.88 -14.47
CA LEU A 54 -0.18 11.37 -14.27
C LEU A 54 -0.50 12.54 -15.22
N GLY A 55 0.41 13.50 -15.35
CA GLY A 55 0.27 14.62 -16.29
C GLY A 55 0.20 14.18 -17.76
N GLN A 56 0.75 13.00 -18.09
CA GLN A 56 0.69 12.38 -19.41
C GLN A 56 -0.54 11.46 -19.59
N GLY A 57 -1.43 11.37 -18.60
CA GLY A 57 -2.69 10.64 -18.70
C GLY A 57 -2.69 9.23 -18.09
N ALA A 58 -1.64 8.82 -17.38
CA ALA A 58 -1.70 7.61 -16.57
C ALA A 58 -2.72 7.79 -15.43
N THR A 59 -3.36 6.70 -15.02
CA THR A 59 -4.24 6.65 -13.85
C THR A 59 -3.46 6.23 -12.60
N LEU A 60 -4.03 6.46 -11.40
CA LEU A 60 -3.45 5.93 -10.16
C LEU A 60 -3.34 4.40 -10.16
N ASP A 61 -4.29 3.69 -10.77
CA ASP A 61 -4.24 2.23 -10.88
C ASP A 61 -3.03 1.75 -11.72
N ASP A 62 -2.62 2.53 -12.73
CA ASP A 62 -1.44 2.22 -13.54
C ASP A 62 -0.13 2.37 -12.73
N LEU A 63 -0.12 3.29 -11.77
CA LEU A 63 1.05 3.60 -10.95
C LEU A 63 1.13 2.73 -9.68
N LEU A 64 0.01 2.13 -9.25
CA LEU A 64 -0.14 1.43 -7.99
C LEU A 64 1.02 0.46 -7.69
N ILE A 65 1.37 -0.40 -8.63
CA ILE A 65 2.39 -1.44 -8.41
C ILE A 65 3.77 -0.83 -8.16
N GLU A 66 4.18 0.12 -9.00
CA GLU A 66 5.49 0.76 -8.91
C GLU A 66 5.57 1.64 -7.66
N THR A 67 4.52 2.42 -7.41
CA THR A 67 4.41 3.28 -6.22
C THR A 67 4.46 2.46 -4.93
N PHE A 68 3.73 1.35 -4.84
CA PHE A 68 3.76 0.50 -3.63
C PHE A 68 5.13 -0.15 -3.43
N ALA A 69 5.84 -0.50 -4.51
CA ALA A 69 7.20 -1.02 -4.42
C ALA A 69 8.18 0.03 -3.87
N VAL A 70 8.05 1.29 -4.30
CA VAL A 70 8.83 2.44 -3.79
C VAL A 70 8.53 2.66 -2.31
N VAL A 71 7.26 2.81 -1.92
CA VAL A 71 6.88 3.06 -0.52
C VAL A 71 7.33 1.91 0.40
N ARG A 72 7.30 0.67 -0.08
CA ARG A 72 7.82 -0.48 0.68
C ARG A 72 9.32 -0.36 0.94
N GLU A 73 10.11 0.01 -0.07
CA GLU A 73 11.56 0.17 0.09
C GLU A 73 11.87 1.36 1.00
N VAL A 74 11.15 2.47 0.88
CA VAL A 74 11.29 3.63 1.78
C VAL A 74 11.03 3.19 3.22
N GLY A 75 9.90 2.53 3.50
CA GLY A 75 9.57 2.06 4.85
C GLY A 75 10.64 1.12 5.43
N LYS A 76 11.24 0.27 4.60
CA LYS A 76 12.35 -0.59 5.00
C LYS A 76 13.59 0.24 5.41
N ARG A 77 13.91 1.31 4.69
CA ARG A 77 15.10 2.15 4.95
C ARG A 77 14.92 3.10 6.13
N THR A 78 13.76 3.74 6.25
CA THR A 78 13.55 4.87 7.15
C THR A 78 13.03 4.45 8.53
N ILE A 79 12.21 3.41 8.60
CA ILE A 79 11.60 2.93 9.84
C ILE A 79 11.88 1.44 10.10
N ASN A 80 12.77 0.82 9.34
CA ASN A 80 13.13 -0.60 9.45
C ASN A 80 11.92 -1.55 9.38
N MET A 81 10.89 -1.18 8.59
CA MET A 81 9.70 -2.00 8.39
C MET A 81 9.46 -2.21 6.91
N ARG A 82 9.66 -3.44 6.44
CA ARG A 82 9.29 -3.86 5.08
C ARG A 82 7.85 -4.36 5.09
N PRO A 83 6.87 -3.66 4.47
CA PRO A 83 5.52 -4.18 4.32
C PRO A 83 5.46 -5.63 3.85
N PHE A 84 4.69 -6.46 4.55
CA PHE A 84 4.39 -7.84 4.19
C PHE A 84 3.35 -7.92 3.06
N ASP A 85 3.26 -9.06 2.38
CA ASP A 85 2.31 -9.27 1.29
C ASP A 85 0.85 -8.99 1.70
N VAL A 86 0.48 -9.37 2.92
CA VAL A 86 -0.86 -9.08 3.47
C VAL A 86 -1.11 -7.59 3.66
N GLN A 87 -0.07 -6.83 3.97
CA GLN A 87 -0.14 -5.37 4.11
C GLN A 87 -0.23 -4.68 2.75
N LEU A 88 0.52 -5.18 1.75
CA LEU A 88 0.38 -4.72 0.36
C LEU A 88 -1.05 -4.94 -0.16
N MET A 89 -1.59 -6.15 0.04
CA MET A 89 -2.98 -6.46 -0.31
C MET A 89 -3.98 -5.57 0.43
N GLY A 90 -3.76 -5.30 1.71
CA GLY A 90 -4.56 -4.35 2.50
C GLY A 90 -4.53 -2.94 1.90
N GLY A 91 -3.36 -2.46 1.49
CA GLY A 91 -3.21 -1.16 0.82
C GLY A 91 -3.99 -1.08 -0.50
N VAL A 92 -3.99 -2.16 -1.30
CA VAL A 92 -4.79 -2.24 -2.54
C VAL A 92 -6.29 -2.17 -2.24
N VAL A 93 -6.75 -2.89 -1.20
CA VAL A 93 -8.16 -2.84 -0.77
C VAL A 93 -8.56 -1.42 -0.37
N LEU A 94 -7.71 -0.71 0.38
CA LEU A 94 -7.96 0.68 0.77
C LEU A 94 -7.98 1.62 -0.44
N HIS A 95 -7.05 1.47 -1.39
CA HIS A 95 -7.05 2.26 -2.63
C HIS A 95 -8.32 2.05 -3.45
N GLN A 96 -8.85 0.81 -3.48
CA GLN A 96 -10.13 0.48 -4.13
C GLN A 96 -11.37 1.02 -3.39
N GLY A 97 -11.22 1.86 -2.36
CA GLY A 97 -12.32 2.44 -1.59
C GLY A 97 -13.06 1.42 -0.72
N LYS A 98 -12.40 0.32 -0.32
CA LYS A 98 -12.99 -0.75 0.50
C LYS A 98 -12.39 -0.78 1.90
N ILE A 99 -13.07 -1.48 2.79
CA ILE A 99 -12.60 -1.72 4.17
C ILE A 99 -11.62 -2.90 4.17
N ALA A 100 -10.38 -2.65 4.58
CA ALA A 100 -9.40 -3.70 4.87
C ALA A 100 -9.52 -4.14 6.34
N GLU A 101 -10.20 -5.26 6.59
CA GLU A 101 -10.23 -5.87 7.93
C GLU A 101 -8.90 -6.57 8.21
N MET A 102 -8.16 -6.01 9.16
CA MET A 102 -6.87 -6.53 9.62
C MET A 102 -6.91 -6.68 11.13
N LYS A 103 -6.26 -7.70 11.67
CA LYS A 103 -6.16 -7.92 13.13
C LYS A 103 -5.22 -6.90 13.77
N THR A 104 -5.38 -6.70 15.07
CA THR A 104 -4.43 -5.91 15.86
C THR A 104 -3.04 -6.52 15.74
N GLY A 105 -2.02 -5.67 15.55
CA GLY A 105 -0.64 -6.10 15.33
C GLY A 105 -0.25 -6.34 13.86
N GLU A 106 -1.20 -6.37 12.91
CA GLU A 106 -0.89 -6.54 11.49
C GLU A 106 -0.37 -5.25 10.81
N GLY A 107 -0.11 -4.19 11.58
CA GLY A 107 0.53 -2.96 11.08
C GLY A 107 -0.37 -2.05 10.24
N LYS A 108 -1.64 -1.85 10.65
CA LYS A 108 -2.60 -0.97 9.95
C LYS A 108 -2.08 0.43 9.64
N THR A 109 -1.32 1.01 10.57
CA THR A 109 -0.71 2.34 10.42
C THR A 109 0.30 2.36 9.26
N LEU A 110 1.13 1.31 9.13
CA LEU A 110 2.05 1.16 8.00
C LEU A 110 1.30 0.91 6.68
N VAL A 111 0.21 0.13 6.72
CA VAL A 111 -0.60 -0.15 5.53
C VAL A 111 -1.19 1.13 4.93
N ALA A 112 -1.62 2.08 5.78
CA ALA A 112 -2.22 3.33 5.34
C ALA A 112 -1.26 4.20 4.50
N THR A 113 0.07 4.07 4.67
CA THR A 113 1.04 4.88 3.92
C THR A 113 1.06 4.55 2.43
N LEU A 114 0.78 3.29 2.07
CA LEU A 114 0.77 2.81 0.68
C LEU A 114 -0.27 3.55 -0.18
N PRO A 115 -1.58 3.46 0.12
CA PRO A 115 -2.59 4.20 -0.63
C PRO A 115 -2.53 5.70 -0.35
N ALA A 116 -2.09 6.15 0.83
CA ALA A 116 -2.00 7.58 1.10
C ALA A 116 -0.98 8.26 0.19
N TYR A 117 0.21 7.68 0.03
CA TYR A 117 1.22 8.21 -0.88
C TYR A 117 0.73 8.17 -2.34
N LEU A 118 0.16 7.04 -2.80
CA LEU A 118 -0.36 6.91 -4.16
C LEU A 118 -1.42 7.99 -4.48
N ASN A 119 -2.46 8.10 -3.66
CA ASN A 119 -3.54 9.06 -3.91
C ASN A 119 -3.09 10.52 -3.73
N ALA A 120 -2.09 10.79 -2.88
CA ALA A 120 -1.54 12.14 -2.72
C ALA A 120 -0.82 12.66 -3.99
N LEU A 121 -0.45 11.79 -4.94
CA LEU A 121 0.22 12.18 -6.18
C LEU A 121 -0.63 13.12 -7.05
N GLU A 122 -1.97 13.03 -6.96
CA GLU A 122 -2.87 13.94 -7.67
C GLU A 122 -2.87 15.37 -7.10
N GLY A 123 -2.25 15.60 -5.94
CA GLY A 123 -2.17 16.93 -5.32
C GLY A 123 -3.43 17.39 -4.58
N ASN A 124 -4.48 16.56 -4.53
CA ASN A 124 -5.75 16.87 -3.84
C ASN A 124 -5.69 16.67 -2.32
N GLY A 125 -4.58 16.11 -1.81
CA GLY A 125 -4.41 15.77 -0.40
C GLY A 125 -5.08 14.43 -0.03
N VAL A 126 -4.67 13.86 1.11
CA VAL A 126 -5.25 12.64 1.68
C VAL A 126 -5.45 12.85 3.17
N HIS A 127 -6.65 12.53 3.68
CA HIS A 127 -6.97 12.62 5.10
C HIS A 127 -6.93 11.24 5.76
N ILE A 128 -6.03 11.07 6.74
CA ILE A 128 -5.98 9.88 7.60
C ILE A 128 -6.65 10.23 8.93
N VAL A 129 -7.79 9.61 9.20
CA VAL A 129 -8.60 9.86 10.41
C VAL A 129 -8.30 8.81 11.46
N THR A 130 -8.01 9.24 12.69
CA THR A 130 -7.81 8.38 13.86
C THR A 130 -8.86 8.70 14.93
N VAL A 131 -8.91 7.87 15.98
CA VAL A 131 -9.92 8.03 17.06
C VAL A 131 -9.57 9.13 18.06
N ASN A 132 -8.34 9.67 18.04
CA ASN A 132 -7.92 10.77 18.91
C ASN A 132 -6.64 11.46 18.41
N ASP A 133 -6.40 12.67 18.92
CA ASP A 133 -5.26 13.53 18.54
C ASP A 133 -3.90 12.92 18.87
N TYR A 134 -3.81 12.14 19.95
CA TYR A 134 -2.57 11.45 20.32
C TYR A 134 -2.13 10.47 19.22
N LEU A 135 -3.05 9.63 18.74
CA LEU A 135 -2.78 8.69 17.66
C LEU A 135 -2.52 9.41 16.34
N ALA A 136 -3.25 10.50 16.04
CA ALA A 136 -3.01 11.30 14.85
C ALA A 136 -1.56 11.87 14.84
N LYS A 137 -1.14 12.47 15.95
CA LYS A 137 0.20 13.04 16.10
C LYS A 137 1.28 11.97 16.00
N ARG A 138 1.16 10.88 16.78
CA ARG A 138 2.11 9.76 16.75
C ARG A 138 2.26 9.18 15.35
N ASP A 139 1.14 8.91 14.68
CA ASP A 139 1.16 8.26 13.37
C ASP A 139 1.73 9.20 12.30
N THR A 140 1.47 10.51 12.39
CA THR A 140 2.07 11.53 11.50
C THR A 140 3.58 11.63 11.71
N GLU A 141 4.06 11.74 12.95
CA GLU A 141 5.50 11.85 13.25
C GLU A 141 6.27 10.58 12.86
N TRP A 142 5.66 9.41 13.05
CA TRP A 142 6.28 8.14 12.76
C TRP A 142 6.26 7.81 11.26
N MET A 143 5.10 7.92 10.61
CA MET A 143 4.91 7.55 9.20
C MET A 143 5.22 8.67 8.21
N GLY A 144 5.29 9.93 8.65
CA GLY A 144 5.65 11.06 7.78
C GLY A 144 7.03 10.87 7.11
N LYS A 145 7.93 10.15 7.78
CA LYS A 145 9.23 9.73 7.24
C LYS A 145 9.13 8.76 6.05
N ASN A 146 8.00 8.08 5.87
CA ASN A 146 7.75 7.13 4.78
C ASN A 146 7.02 7.72 3.59
N THR A 147 6.24 8.78 3.82
CA THR A 147 5.33 9.36 2.81
C THR A 147 5.89 10.62 2.15
N ASN A 148 7.07 11.08 2.57
CA ASN A 148 7.76 12.22 2.00
C ASN A 148 9.23 11.85 1.70
N PRO A 149 9.47 10.96 0.71
CA PRO A 149 10.82 10.53 0.35
C PRO A 149 11.71 11.70 -0.06
#